data_AF-A0A8I6A8A6-F1
#
_entry.id   AF-A0A8I6A8A6-F1
#
_cell.length_a   1.000
_cell.length_b   1.000
_cell.length_c   1.000
_cell.angle_alpha   90.00
_cell.angle_beta   90.00
_cell.angle_gamma   90.00
#
_symmetry.space_group_name_H-M   'P 1'
#
loop_
_entity.id
_entity.type
_entity.pdbx_description
1 polymer ?
#
loop_
_entity_poly.entity_id
_entity_poly.type
_entity_poly.pdbx_seq_one_letter_code
_entity_poly.pdbx_strand_id
1 'polypeptide(L)'
;MAASVDLELKKAFTELQAKVIDTQQKVKLADIQIEQLNRTKKHAHLTDTEIMTLVDETNMYEGVGRMFILQSKEVIHNQLLEKQKIAEEKIKELECWRVNSDPFTHQASPLSHTPASAFPNVCS
;
A
#
# COMPACT_ATOMS: atom_id res chain seq x y z
N MET A 1 -28.79 36.43 16.91
CA MET A 1 -28.55 34.98 16.72
C MET A 1 -27.92 34.61 15.37
N ALA A 2 -27.94 35.45 14.31
CA ALA A 2 -27.28 35.11 13.03
C ALA A 2 -25.74 35.21 13.06
N ALA A 3 -25.17 36.15 13.82
CA ALA A 3 -23.73 36.36 13.88
C ALA A 3 -22.94 35.24 14.60
N SER A 4 -23.59 34.48 15.49
CA SER A 4 -22.96 33.34 16.18
C SER A 4 -22.83 32.12 15.26
N VAL A 5 -23.81 31.90 14.38
CA VAL A 5 -23.81 30.77 13.43
C VAL A 5 -22.73 30.92 12.35
N ASP A 6 -22.44 32.15 11.91
CA ASP A 6 -21.38 32.43 10.92
C ASP A 6 -19.97 32.13 11.48
N LEU A 7 -19.75 32.36 12.77
CA LEU A 7 -18.48 32.07 13.45
C LEU A 7 -18.25 30.56 13.64
N GLU A 8 -19.30 29.79 13.94
CA GLU A 8 -19.24 28.32 14.04
C GLU A 8 -18.98 27.69 12.67
N LEU A 9 -19.61 28.22 11.62
CA LEU A 9 -19.40 27.75 10.25
C LEU A 9 -17.96 27.98 9.79
N LYS A 10 -17.39 29.17 10.03
CA LYS A 10 -15.99 29.48 9.71
C LYS A 10 -14.99 28.58 10.44
N LYS A 11 -15.26 28.27 11.72
CA LYS A 11 -14.46 27.31 12.49
C LYS A 11 -14.53 25.91 11.90
N ALA A 12 -15.73 25.41 11.60
CA ALA A 12 -15.93 24.10 10.97
C ALA A 12 -15.23 24.00 9.60
N PHE A 13 -15.25 25.06 8.79
CA PHE A 13 -14.51 25.11 7.51
C PHE A 13 -13.00 25.04 7.72
N THR A 14 -12.47 25.72 8.74
CA THR A 14 -11.04 25.73 9.04
C THR A 14 -10.57 24.35 9.50
N GLU A 15 -11.36 23.68 10.36
CA GLU A 15 -11.11 22.30 10.79
C GLU A 15 -11.21 21.30 9.63
N LEU A 16 -12.17 21.47 8.72
CA LEU A 16 -12.28 20.64 7.52
C LEU A 16 -11.07 20.83 6.60
N GLN A 17 -10.62 22.07 6.38
CA GLN A 17 -9.42 22.33 5.57
C GLN A 17 -8.17 21.68 6.18
N ALA A 18 -7.99 21.77 7.50
CA ALA A 18 -6.89 21.10 8.19
C ALA A 18 -6.94 19.57 7.99
N LYS A 19 -8.12 18.95 8.13
CA LYS A 19 -8.31 17.51 7.90
C LYS A 19 -8.03 17.08 6.45
N VAL A 20 -8.38 17.91 5.47
CA VAL A 20 -8.07 17.64 4.05
C VAL A 20 -6.56 17.66 3.83
N ILE A 21 -5.85 18.66 4.36
CA ILE A 21 -4.39 18.76 4.24
C ILE A 21 -3.70 17.56 4.90
N ASP A 22 -4.11 17.20 6.12
CA ASP A 22 -3.55 16.06 6.84
C ASP A 22 -3.76 14.75 6.09
N THR A 23 -4.98 14.54 5.56
CA THR A 23 -5.31 13.33 4.80
C THR A 23 -4.49 13.27 3.51
N GLN A 24 -4.35 14.38 2.78
CA GLN A 24 -3.52 14.44 1.57
C GLN A 24 -2.04 14.12 1.85
N GLN A 25 -1.49 14.58 2.97
CA GLN A 25 -0.13 14.22 3.36
C GLN A 25 0.01 12.73 3.62
N LYS A 26 -0.95 12.12 4.34
CA LYS A 26 -0.94 10.69 4.61
C LYS A 26 -1.11 9.84 3.35
N VAL A 27 -1.94 10.28 2.40
CA VAL A 27 -2.09 9.65 1.07
C VAL A 27 -0.75 9.60 0.35
N LYS A 28 -0.02 10.72 0.28
CA LYS A 28 1.32 10.76 -0.32
C LYS A 28 2.32 9.82 0.35
N LEU A 29 2.25 9.69 1.68
CA LEU A 29 3.11 8.75 2.41
C LEU A 29 2.75 7.30 2.06
N ALA A 30 1.46 6.98 1.94
CA ALA A 30 1.03 5.65 1.51
C ALA A 30 1.48 5.34 0.08
N ASP A 31 1.45 6.31 -0.84
CA ASP A 31 1.98 6.12 -2.21
C ASP A 31 3.46 5.72 -2.20
N ILE A 32 4.28 6.42 -1.41
CA ILE A 32 5.71 6.11 -1.27
C ILE A 32 5.91 4.72 -0.67
N GLN A 33 5.12 4.34 0.34
CA GLN A 33 5.19 3.02 0.96
C GLN A 33 4.79 1.91 -0.03
N ILE A 34 3.74 2.12 -0.82
CA ILE A 34 3.30 1.20 -1.86
C ILE A 34 4.41 1.00 -2.90
N GLU A 35 5.06 2.08 -3.34
CA GLU A 35 6.17 1.97 -4.31
C GLU A 35 7.35 1.17 -3.73
N GLN A 36 7.72 1.44 -2.48
CA GLN A 36 8.79 0.71 -1.79
C GLN A 36 8.48 -0.78 -1.63
N LEU A 37 7.26 -1.12 -1.22
CA LEU A 37 6.82 -2.50 -1.09
C LEU A 37 6.78 -3.21 -2.45
N ASN A 38 6.33 -2.53 -3.50
CA ASN A 38 6.33 -3.06 -4.86
C ASN A 38 7.75 -3.40 -5.35
N ARG A 39 8.73 -2.52 -5.09
CA ARG A 39 10.14 -2.79 -5.40
C ARG A 39 10.65 -4.02 -4.62
N THR A 40 10.30 -4.11 -3.34
CA THR A 40 10.71 -5.23 -2.47
C THR A 40 10.10 -6.57 -2.93
N LYS A 41 8.81 -6.58 -3.29
CA LYS A 41 8.12 -7.75 -3.85
C LYS A 41 8.78 -8.22 -5.15
N LYS A 42 9.03 -7.29 -6.08
CA LYS A 42 9.69 -7.59 -7.36
C LYS A 42 11.09 -8.15 -7.14
N HIS A 43 11.87 -7.54 -6.25
CA HIS A 43 13.21 -8.05 -5.92
C HIS A 43 13.15 -9.46 -5.35
N ALA A 44 12.26 -9.72 -4.38
CA ALA A 44 12.12 -11.06 -3.79
C ALA A 44 11.72 -12.10 -4.85
N HIS A 45 10.78 -11.75 -5.74
CA HIS A 45 10.34 -12.61 -6.83
C HIS A 45 11.45 -12.93 -7.85
N LEU A 46 12.25 -11.92 -8.22
CA LEU A 46 13.39 -12.12 -9.14
C LEU A 46 14.45 -13.03 -8.52
N THR A 47 14.84 -12.75 -7.27
CA THR A 47 15.79 -13.60 -6.54
C THR A 47 15.29 -15.04 -6.41
N ASP A 48 13.99 -15.21 -6.14
CA ASP A 48 13.38 -16.53 -6.04
C ASP A 48 13.45 -17.30 -7.37
N THR A 49 13.10 -16.62 -8.46
CA THR A 49 13.18 -17.18 -9.81
C THR A 49 14.61 -17.60 -10.16
N GLU A 50 15.60 -16.75 -9.86
CA GLU A 50 17.02 -17.07 -10.09
C GLU A 50 17.47 -18.28 -9.27
N ILE A 51 17.13 -18.34 -7.99
CA ILE A 51 17.49 -19.46 -7.11
C ILE A 51 16.84 -20.77 -7.57
N MET A 52 15.61 -20.73 -8.06
CA MET A 52 14.91 -21.90 -8.59
C MET A 52 15.58 -22.49 -9.85
N THR A 53 16.28 -21.67 -10.63
CA THR A 53 17.02 -22.15 -11.82
C THR A 53 18.33 -22.88 -11.50
N LEU A 54 18.83 -22.75 -10.26
CA LEU A 54 20.06 -23.41 -9.82
C LEU A 54 19.81 -24.87 -9.42
N VAL A 55 20.85 -25.69 -9.52
CA VAL A 55 20.82 -27.10 -9.08
C VAL A 55 20.67 -27.18 -7.56
N ASP A 56 19.94 -28.18 -7.06
CA ASP A 56 19.58 -28.30 -5.64
C ASP A 56 20.78 -28.48 -4.70
N GLU A 57 21.90 -29.03 -5.18
CA GLU A 57 23.15 -29.18 -4.39
C GLU A 57 23.98 -27.89 -4.28
N THR A 58 23.50 -26.76 -4.83
CA THR A 58 24.23 -25.50 -4.76
C THR A 58 24.28 -24.97 -3.33
N ASN A 59 25.46 -24.65 -2.83
CA ASN A 59 25.62 -23.98 -1.53
C ASN A 59 24.95 -22.60 -1.58
N MET A 60 23.97 -22.37 -0.70
CA MET A 60 23.26 -21.09 -0.60
C MET A 60 23.51 -20.43 0.74
N TYR A 61 23.67 -19.11 0.71
CA TYR A 61 23.99 -18.33 1.89
C TYR A 61 22.99 -17.18 2.08
N GLU A 62 22.31 -17.16 3.22
CA GLU A 62 21.42 -16.07 3.61
C GLU A 62 22.22 -14.94 4.28
N GLY A 63 22.03 -13.70 3.83
CA GLY A 63 22.68 -12.53 4.40
C GLY A 63 21.98 -12.04 5.68
N VAL A 64 22.69 -12.04 6.81
CA VAL A 64 22.22 -11.50 8.09
C VAL A 64 23.16 -10.36 8.53
N GLY A 65 22.74 -9.13 8.25
CA GLY A 65 23.57 -7.93 8.49
C GLY A 65 24.83 -7.93 7.63
N ARG A 66 26.00 -8.16 8.24
CA ARG A 66 27.30 -8.28 7.53
C ARG A 66 27.81 -9.74 7.45
N MET A 67 27.02 -10.69 7.92
CA MET A 67 27.36 -12.12 7.94
C MET A 67 26.54 -12.87 6.90
N PHE A 68 27.01 -14.06 6.53
CA PHE A 68 26.34 -14.97 5.60
C PHE A 68 26.23 -16.35 6.26
N ILE A 69 25.02 -16.91 6.31
CA ILE A 69 24.73 -18.18 6.97
C ILE A 69 24.38 -19.21 5.90
N LEU A 70 25.04 -20.36 5.93
CA LEU A 70 24.71 -21.48 5.04
C LEU A 70 23.30 -21.98 5.34
N GLN A 71 22.45 -22.05 4.32
CA GLN A 71 21.10 -22.58 4.41
C GLN A 71 20.76 -23.45 3.20
N SER A 72 19.73 -24.29 3.36
CA SER A 72 19.22 -25.07 2.23
C SER A 72 18.40 -24.20 1.28
N LYS A 73 18.37 -24.61 0.01
CA LYS A 73 17.59 -23.96 -1.04
C LYS A 73 16.12 -23.81 -0.67
N GLU A 74 15.53 -24.85 -0.09
CA GLU A 74 14.12 -24.86 0.30
C GLU A 74 13.80 -23.81 1.38
N VAL A 75 14.68 -23.62 2.37
CA VAL A 75 14.47 -22.62 3.43
C VAL A 75 14.50 -21.21 2.84
N ILE A 76 15.48 -20.91 1.99
CA ILE A 76 15.61 -19.59 1.34
C ILE A 76 14.42 -19.34 0.40
N HIS A 77 13.99 -20.34 -0.36
CA HIS A 77 12.80 -20.26 -1.21
C HIS A 77 11.54 -19.90 -0.41
N ASN A 78 11.28 -20.65 0.68
CA ASN A 78 10.12 -20.39 1.54
C ASN A 78 10.16 -19.00 2.19
N GLN A 79 11.33 -18.53 2.61
CA GLN A 79 11.50 -17.16 3.12
C GLN A 79 11.20 -16.09 2.05
N LEU A 80 11.65 -16.31 0.81
CA LEU A 80 11.38 -15.38 -0.30
C LEU A 80 9.90 -15.37 -0.67
N LEU A 81 9.21 -16.52 -0.65
CA LEU A 81 7.76 -16.60 -0.85
C LEU A 81 6.99 -15.86 0.24
N GLU A 82 7.35 -16.09 1.50
CA GLU A 82 6.70 -15.41 2.63
C GLU A 82 6.92 -13.89 2.56
N LYS A 83 8.14 -13.45 2.19
CA LYS A 83 8.44 -12.03 1.98
C LYS A 83 7.60 -11.40 0.86
N GLN A 84 7.36 -12.14 -0.23
CA GLN A 84 6.48 -11.70 -1.32
C GLN A 84 5.04 -11.56 -0.84
N LYS A 85 4.53 -12.56 -0.10
CA LYS A 85 3.17 -12.58 0.43
C LYS A 85 2.92 -11.43 1.40
N ILE A 86 3.80 -11.22 2.38
CA ILE A 86 3.69 -10.12 3.34
C ILE A 86 3.72 -8.76 2.62
N ALA A 87 4.57 -8.59 1.62
CA ALA A 87 4.61 -7.36 0.84
C ALA A 87 3.30 -7.14 0.06
N GLU A 88 2.73 -8.19 -0.52
CA GLU A 88 1.47 -8.13 -1.25
C GLU A 88 0.27 -7.79 -0.34
N GLU A 89 0.17 -8.42 0.83
CA GLU A 89 -0.88 -8.11 1.81
C GLU A 89 -0.81 -6.64 2.25
N LYS A 90 0.38 -6.14 2.58
CA LYS A 90 0.58 -4.73 2.98
C LYS A 90 0.27 -3.75 1.85
N ILE A 91 0.58 -4.10 0.60
CA ILE A 91 0.21 -3.28 -0.57
C ILE A 91 -1.30 -3.17 -0.67
N LYS A 92 -2.03 -4.31 -0.58
CA LYS A 92 -3.50 -4.31 -0.64
C LYS A 92 -4.12 -3.46 0.46
N GLU A 93 -3.61 -3.57 1.69
CA GLU A 93 -4.08 -2.77 2.83
C GLU A 93 -3.85 -1.27 2.59
N LEU A 94 -2.66 -0.87 2.16
CA LEU A 94 -2.32 0.53 1.89
C LEU A 94 -3.06 1.09 0.68
N GLU A 95 -3.28 0.30 -0.37
CA GLU A 95 -4.06 0.69 -1.55
C GLU A 95 -5.54 0.89 -1.18
N CYS A 96 -6.13 -0.03 -0.41
CA CYS A 96 -7.49 0.09 0.12
C CYS A 96 -7.61 1.37 0.98
N TRP A 97 -6.66 1.60 1.90
CA TRP A 97 -6.65 2.79 2.73
C TRP A 97 -6.51 4.09 1.91
N ARG A 98 -5.62 4.09 0.92
CA ARG A 98 -5.37 5.23 0.02
C ARG A 98 -6.62 5.61 -0.77
N VAL A 99 -7.28 4.63 -1.40
CA VAL A 99 -8.48 4.86 -2.21
C VAL A 99 -9.64 5.41 -1.38
N ASN A 100 -9.80 4.92 -0.15
CA ASN A 100 -10.86 5.37 0.77
C ASN A 100 -10.58 6.75 1.39
N SER A 101 -9.32 7.16 1.46
CA SER A 101 -8.90 8.41 2.10
C SER A 101 -8.83 9.58 1.12
N ASP A 102 -8.73 9.33 -0.19
CA ASP A 102 -8.62 10.39 -1.18
C ASP A 102 -9.98 11.09 -1.40
N PRO A 103 -10.14 12.40 -1.10
CA PRO A 103 -11.40 13.10 -1.29
C PRO A 103 -11.78 13.30 -2.77
N PHE A 104 -10.84 13.09 -3.71
CA PHE A 104 -11.03 13.28 -5.15
C PHE A 104 -11.57 12.04 -5.87
N THR A 105 -11.50 10.83 -5.28
CA THR A 105 -12.09 9.62 -5.89
C THR A 105 -13.62 9.69 -5.96
N HIS A 106 -14.27 10.53 -5.15
CA HIS A 106 -15.71 10.80 -5.22
C HIS A 106 -16.13 11.87 -6.23
N GLN A 107 -15.19 12.57 -6.90
CA GLN A 107 -15.52 13.72 -7.75
C GLN A 107 -15.31 13.47 -9.26
N ALA A 108 -15.34 12.21 -9.69
CA ALA A 108 -15.45 11.85 -11.10
C ALA A 108 -16.86 11.32 -11.43
N SER A 109 -17.83 12.23 -11.54
CA SER A 109 -19.07 12.01 -12.32
C SER A 109 -19.69 13.35 -12.71
N PRO A 110 -19.68 13.73 -14.01
CA PRO A 110 -20.50 14.82 -14.52
C PRO A 110 -21.89 14.29 -14.90
N LEU A 111 -22.93 14.85 -14.28
CA LEU A 111 -24.31 14.94 -14.79
C LEU A 111 -24.88 13.74 -15.58
N SER A 112 -25.62 12.84 -14.92
CA SER A 112 -26.85 12.25 -15.46
C SER A 112 -27.56 11.39 -14.40
N HIS A 113 -28.90 11.34 -14.48
CA HIS A 113 -29.78 10.67 -13.54
C HIS A 113 -29.69 9.13 -13.61
N THR A 114 -29.62 8.51 -12.41
CA THR A 114 -29.89 7.08 -12.05
C THR A 114 -28.91 5.97 -12.51
N PRO A 115 -28.94 4.78 -11.87
CA PRO A 115 -28.85 4.49 -10.44
C PRO A 115 -27.70 3.49 -10.12
N ALA A 116 -27.40 3.37 -8.82
CA ALA A 116 -26.64 2.31 -8.14
C ALA A 116 -26.15 1.11 -8.98
N SER A 117 -24.86 1.05 -9.31
CA SER A 117 -24.10 -0.21 -9.40
C SER A 117 -22.60 0.07 -9.48
N ALA A 118 -21.83 -0.77 -8.79
CA ALA A 118 -20.36 -0.85 -8.79
C ALA A 118 -19.61 0.13 -7.86
N PHE A 119 -19.77 -0.06 -6.55
CA PHE A 119 -18.58 -0.07 -5.70
C PHE A 119 -17.65 -1.18 -6.21
N PRO A 120 -16.39 -0.91 -6.55
CA PRO A 120 -15.49 -1.99 -6.87
C PRO A 120 -15.14 -2.69 -5.56
N ASN A 121 -15.40 -4.00 -5.49
CA ASN A 121 -14.89 -4.93 -4.49
C ASN A 121 -13.35 -4.87 -4.48
N VAL A 122 -12.75 -3.88 -3.82
CA VAL A 122 -11.28 -3.69 -3.77
C VAL A 122 -10.70 -4.11 -2.43
N CYS A 123 -11.53 -4.48 -1.46
CA CYS A 123 -11.06 -5.00 -0.18
C CYS A 123 -11.74 -6.35 0.10
N SER A 124 -11.21 -7.42 -0.50
CA SER A 124 -11.50 -8.82 -0.17
C SER A 124 -10.23 -9.65 -0.34
#